data_AF-A0A7J6T9Y3-F1
#
_entry.id   AF-A0A7J6T9Y3-F1
#
_cell.length_a   1.000
_cell.length_b   1.000
_cell.length_c   1.000
_cell.angle_alpha   90.00
_cell.angle_beta   90.00
_cell.angle_gamma   90.00
#
_symmetry.space_group_name_H-M   'P 1'
#
loop_
_entity.id
_entity.type
_entity.pdbx_description
1 polymer ?
#
loop_
_entity_poly.entity_id
_entity_poly.type
_entity_poly.pdbx_seq_one_letter_code
_entity_poly.pdbx_strand_id
1 'polypeptide(L)' 'MLNPKQLLAAPLLLLLADLVSGQVQLESHSFTQTLDPAVFNQRWESMGTCILENNHIVLTPRTADKFGALWHKSPLR' A
#
# COMPACT_ATOMS: atom_id res chain seq x y z
N MET A 1 -13.30 31.26 -26.29
CA MET A 1 -12.07 31.87 -25.72
C MET A 1 -11.97 31.40 -24.27
N LEU A 2 -10.97 30.59 -23.93
CA LEU A 2 -10.76 30.13 -22.55
C LEU A 2 -10.24 31.29 -21.70
N ASN A 3 -10.84 31.50 -20.53
CA ASN A 3 -10.47 32.57 -19.61
C ASN A 3 -9.05 32.28 -19.06
N PRO A 4 -8.09 33.22 -19.04
CA PRO A 4 -6.73 32.98 -18.57
C PRO A 4 -6.65 32.44 -17.12
N LYS A 5 -7.69 32.66 -16.30
CA LYS A 5 -7.82 32.04 -14.96
C LYS A 5 -8.03 30.51 -14.99
N GLN A 6 -8.62 29.97 -16.06
CA GLN A 6 -8.81 28.52 -16.24
C GLN A 6 -7.52 27.81 -16.68
N LEU A 7 -6.60 28.51 -17.36
CA LEU A 7 -5.30 27.95 -17.76
C LEU A 7 -4.34 27.78 -16.57
N LEU A 8 -4.46 28.63 -15.54
CA LEU A 8 -3.64 28.53 -14.31
C LEU A 8 -4.08 27.42 -13.35
N ALA A 9 -5.34 26.97 -13.44
CA ALA A 9 -5.88 25.91 -12.58
C ALA A 9 -5.47 24.50 -13.04
N ALA A 10 -5.28 24.29 -14.34
CA ALA A 10 -4.90 22.99 -14.91
C ALA A 10 -3.59 22.42 -14.34
N PRO A 11 -2.47 23.17 -14.28
CA PRO A 11 -1.22 22.63 -13.71
C PRO A 11 -1.30 22.34 -12.22
N LEU A 12 -2.08 23.12 -11.45
CA LEU A 12 -2.31 22.86 -10.02
C LEU A 12 -3.16 21.59 -9.81
N LEU A 13 -4.20 21.39 -10.62
CA LEU A 13 -5.02 20.18 -10.58
C LEU A 13 -4.23 18.92 -10.96
N LEU A 14 -3.32 19.02 -11.94
CA LEU A 14 -2.39 17.95 -12.29
C LEU A 14 -1.46 17.60 -11.12
N LEU A 15 -0.88 18.61 -10.47
CA LEU A 15 0.02 18.40 -9.33
C LEU A 15 -0.71 17.73 -8.14
N LEU A 16 -1.95 18.13 -7.88
CA LEU A 16 -2.80 17.52 -6.85
C LEU A 16 -3.18 16.09 -7.21
N ALA A 17 -3.45 15.81 -8.49
CA ALA A 17 -3.74 14.45 -8.95
C ALA A 17 -2.54 13.52 -8.78
N ASP A 18 -1.32 13.98 -9.10
CA ASP A 18 -0.09 13.22 -8.89
C ASP A 18 0.19 12.98 -7.41
N LEU A 19 0.00 14.01 -6.56
CA LEU A 19 0.19 13.89 -5.12
C LEU A 19 -0.79 12.87 -4.51
N VAL A 20 -2.08 12.96 -4.88
CA VAL A 20 -3.10 12.01 -4.43
C VAL A 20 -2.82 10.61 -4.97
N SER A 21 -2.43 10.47 -6.24
CA SER A 21 -2.08 9.19 -6.84
C SER A 21 -0.91 8.54 -6.09
N GLY A 22 0.16 9.30 -5.81
CA GLY A 22 1.32 8.81 -5.08
C GLY A 22 0.98 8.39 -3.65
N GLN A 23 0.13 9.16 -2.96
CA GLN A 23 -0.29 8.83 -1.60
C GLN A 23 -1.16 7.56 -1.56
N VAL A 24 -2.16 7.45 -2.44
CA VAL A 24 -3.04 6.27 -2.57
C VAL A 24 -2.22 5.02 -2.89
N GLN A 25 -1.20 5.17 -3.73
CA GLN A 25 -0.28 4.09 -4.04
C GLN A 25 0.49 3.65 -2.80
N LEU A 26 1.12 4.57 -2.06
CA LEU A 26 1.90 4.26 -0.86
C LEU A 26 1.05 3.57 0.22
N GLU A 27 -0.20 3.98 0.40
CA GLU A 27 -1.16 3.34 1.30
C GLU A 27 -1.45 1.88 0.91
N SER A 28 -1.46 1.57 -0.39
CA SER A 28 -1.65 0.19 -0.86
C SER A 28 -0.45 -0.73 -0.57
N HIS A 29 0.73 -0.15 -0.36
CA HIS A 29 1.97 -0.85 -0.01
C HIS A 29 2.37 -0.71 1.46
N SER A 30 1.44 -0.25 2.30
CA SER A 30 1.69 0.00 3.73
C SER A 30 0.74 -0.81 4.61
N PHE A 31 1.16 -0.99 5.86
CA PHE A 31 0.31 -1.50 6.93
C PHE A 31 -0.06 -0.37 7.89
N THR A 32 -1.22 -0.52 8.54
CA THR A 32 -1.55 0.29 9.72
C THR A 32 -1.41 -0.56 10.98
N GLN A 33 -1.47 0.06 12.16
CA GLN A 33 -1.41 -0.67 13.43
C GLN A 33 -2.52 -1.72 13.58
N THR A 34 -3.69 -1.46 12.97
CA THR A 34 -4.78 -2.43 12.87
C THR A 34 -4.67 -3.16 11.54
N LEU A 35 -4.64 -4.49 11.59
CA LEU A 35 -4.57 -5.32 10.41
C LEU A 35 -5.93 -5.94 10.12
N ASP A 36 -6.61 -5.39 9.11
CA ASP A 36 -7.82 -6.00 8.57
C ASP A 36 -7.43 -7.14 7.61
N PRO A 37 -7.83 -8.40 7.87
CA PRO A 37 -7.53 -9.53 7.00
C PRO A 37 -8.04 -9.37 5.57
N ALA A 38 -9.18 -8.70 5.37
CA ALA A 38 -9.72 -8.47 4.03
C ALA A 38 -8.81 -7.53 3.23
N VAL A 39 -8.36 -6.44 3.86
CA VAL A 39 -7.43 -5.48 3.25
C VAL A 39 -6.06 -6.11 3.01
N PHE A 40 -5.57 -6.92 3.97
CA PHE A 40 -4.32 -7.67 3.83
C PHE A 40 -4.37 -8.58 2.59
N ASN A 41 -5.39 -9.45 2.50
CA ASN A 41 -5.54 -10.41 1.40
C ASN A 41 -5.73 -9.75 0.03
N GLN A 42 -6.24 -8.52 0.00
CA GLN A 42 -6.36 -7.75 -1.24
C GLN A 42 -5.01 -7.18 -1.72
N ARG A 43 -4.13 -6.80 -0.80
CA ARG A 43 -2.91 -6.02 -1.12
C ARG A 43 -1.62 -6.83 -1.07
N TRP A 44 -1.61 -7.93 -0.32
CA TRP A 44 -0.39 -8.68 0.00
C TRP A 44 -0.54 -10.17 -0.29
N GLU A 45 0.53 -10.77 -0.77
CA GLU A 45 0.74 -12.22 -0.74
C GLU A 45 1.63 -12.57 0.45
N SER A 46 1.46 -13.78 0.96
CA SER A 46 2.30 -14.33 2.02
C SER A 46 2.64 -15.79 1.75
N MET A 47 3.84 -16.21 2.14
CA MET A 47 4.32 -17.57 1.96
C MET A 47 5.10 -18.06 3.18
N GLY A 48 5.13 -19.38 3.37
CA GLY A 48 5.86 -20.01 4.47
C GLY A 48 5.06 -19.96 5.77
N THR A 49 5.68 -19.49 6.84
CA THR A 49 5.11 -19.46 8.20
C THR A 49 4.50 -18.11 8.60
N CYS A 50 4.14 -17.26 7.63
CA CYS A 50 3.50 -15.99 7.92
C CYS A 50 2.15 -16.19 8.63
N ILE A 51 1.98 -15.58 9.80
CA ILE A 51 0.73 -15.55 10.55
C ILE A 51 0.29 -14.10 10.70
N LEU A 52 -0.94 -13.82 10.28
CA LEU A 52 -1.57 -12.51 10.44
C LEU A 52 -2.29 -12.46 11.79
N GLU A 53 -1.86 -11.57 12.65
CA GLU A 53 -2.55 -11.24 13.90
C GLU A 53 -3.25 -9.89 13.74
N ASN A 54 -4.20 -9.57 14.63
CA ASN A 54 -5.01 -8.36 14.51
C ASN A 54 -4.20 -7.04 14.53
N ASN A 55 -2.98 -7.08 15.07
CA ASN A 55 -2.14 -5.90 15.32
C ASN A 55 -0.66 -6.07 14.93
N HIS A 56 -0.26 -7.25 14.45
CA HIS A 56 1.10 -7.49 13.97
C HIS A 56 1.14 -8.68 13.01
N ILE A 57 2.26 -8.85 12.31
CA ILE A 57 2.50 -9.99 11.42
C ILE A 57 3.69 -10.77 11.98
N VAL A 58 3.50 -12.07 12.21
CA VAL A 58 4.59 -12.98 12.57
C VAL A 58 5.13 -13.59 11.28
N LEU A 59 6.35 -13.21 10.87
CA LEU A 59 6.98 -13.80 9.68
C LEU A 59 7.47 -15.22 9.95
N THR A 60 8.22 -15.37 11.04
CA THR A 60 8.74 -16.66 11.48
C THR A 60 8.51 -16.81 12.99
N PRO A 61 7.81 -17.87 13.43
CA PRO A 61 7.79 -18.21 14.85
C PRO A 61 9.20 -18.66 15.28
N ARG A 62 9.48 -18.69 16.60
CA ARG A 62 10.79 -19.10 17.17
C ARG A 62 11.08 -20.61 16.99
N THR A 63 11.05 -21.10 15.76
CA THR A 63 11.38 -22.47 15.38
C THR A 63 12.49 -22.41 14.34
N ALA A 64 13.51 -23.26 14.50
CA ALA A 64 14.59 -23.37 13.53
C ALA A 64 14.04 -23.76 12.14
N ASP A 65 14.78 -23.37 11.09
CA ASP A 65 14.52 -23.73 9.70
C ASP A 65 13.13 -23.36 9.15
N LYS A 66 12.53 -22.30 9.70
CA LYS A 66 11.31 -21.69 9.16
C LYS A 66 11.64 -20.41 8.40
N PHE A 67 10.92 -20.20 7.30
CA PHE A 67 10.93 -18.94 6.57
C PHE A 67 9.50 -18.41 6.45
N GLY A 68 9.39 -17.09 6.45
CA GLY A 68 8.17 -16.37 6.10
C GLY A 68 8.55 -15.26 5.16
N ALA A 69 7.75 -15.09 4.12
CA ALA A 69 7.91 -14.02 3.15
C ALA A 69 6.56 -13.36 2.91
N LEU A 70 6.60 -12.06 2.62
CA LEU A 70 5.45 -11.26 2.25
C LEU A 70 5.85 -10.28 1.16
N TRP A 71 4.95 -10.00 0.23
CA TRP A 71 5.17 -8.99 -0.81
C TRP A 71 3.85 -8.41 -1.27
N HIS A 72 3.88 -7.15 -1.71
CA HIS A 72 2.71 -6.47 -2.24
C HIS A 72 2.34 -7.04 -3.62
N LYS A 73 1.04 -7.19 -3.88
CA LYS A 73 0.51 -7.71 -5.15
C LYS A 73 0.71 -6.76 -6.32
N SER A 74 0.54 -5.47 -6.05
CA SER A 74 0.76 -4.41 -7.03
C SER A 74 2.25 -4.04 -7.09
N PRO A 75 2.79 -3.65 -8.25
CA PRO A 75 4.14 -3.10 -8.33
C PRO A 75 4.19 -1.67 -7.77
N LEU A 76 5.33 -1.29 -7.20
CA LEU A 76 5.68 0.11 -7.00
C LEU A 76 5.95 0.75 -8.38
N ARG A 77 5.37 1.91 -8.63
CA ARG A 77 5.47 2.72 -9.85
C ARG A 77 5.86 4.13 -9.46
#